data_AF-A0A1V0FZ90-F1
#
_entry.id   AF-A0A1V0FZ90-F1
#
_cell.length_a   1.000
_cell.length_b   1.000
_cell.length_c   1.000
_cell.angle_alpha   90.00
_cell.angle_beta   90.00
_cell.angle_gamma   90.00
#
_symmetry.space_group_name_H-M   'P 1'
#
loop_
_entity.id
_entity.type
_entity.pdbx_description
1 polymer ?
#
loop_
_entity_poly.entity_id
_entity_poly.type
_entity_poly.pdbx_seq_one_letter_code
_entity_poly.pdbx_strand_id
1 'polypeptide(L)'
;MCQQKKNAKITARHIRGSIDRLRNLIHTDTNHGYLGRFIQTQCEGTSGNGVCVKFDNYVKDGETAFSKLPWIAPLEKLATELEEREQANAAAMTARQFLKMEATAAENAIAEAATAASVLATASALRTKITAIQAANQCGKYRDNKTACENAKCKWKGESSEDKGDCQPKPETGNTEVGTVDQTGKKCSDYGNQ
;
A
#
# COMPACT_ATOMS: atom_id res chain seq x y z
N MET A 1 -12.79 11.61 -45.88
CA MET A 1 -12.81 10.48 -44.92
C MET A 1 -12.24 10.94 -43.58
N CYS A 2 -12.97 10.75 -42.48
CA CYS A 2 -12.45 11.01 -41.13
C CYS A 2 -11.65 9.78 -40.67
N GLN A 3 -10.34 9.94 -40.44
CA GLN A 3 -9.53 8.87 -39.85
C GLN A 3 -9.71 8.91 -38.33
N GLN A 4 -10.53 8.00 -37.79
CA GLN A 4 -10.65 7.86 -36.34
C GLN A 4 -9.34 7.32 -35.77
N LYS A 5 -8.74 8.05 -34.83
CA LYS A 5 -7.59 7.55 -34.06
C LYS A 5 -8.09 6.42 -33.14
N LYS A 6 -7.73 5.18 -33.45
CA LYS A 6 -7.98 4.03 -32.56
C LYS A 6 -7.07 4.14 -31.33
N ASN A 7 -7.60 3.78 -30.16
CA ASN A 7 -6.86 3.60 -28.90
C ASN A 7 -6.21 4.86 -28.29
N ALA A 8 -6.60 6.07 -28.71
CA ALA A 8 -6.14 7.28 -28.02
C ALA A 8 -6.86 7.41 -26.67
N LYS A 9 -6.11 7.50 -25.57
CA LYS A 9 -6.67 7.86 -24.26
C LYS A 9 -7.28 9.26 -24.36
N ILE A 10 -8.59 9.34 -24.14
CA ILE A 10 -9.29 10.62 -24.03
C ILE A 10 -9.03 11.18 -22.65
N THR A 11 -8.50 12.41 -22.61
CA THR A 11 -8.24 13.18 -21.38
C THR A 11 -9.07 14.45 -21.37
N ALA A 12 -9.21 15.08 -20.20
CA ALA A 12 -9.86 16.38 -20.09
C ALA A 12 -9.23 17.42 -21.05
N ARG A 13 -7.89 17.44 -21.08
CA ARG A 13 -7.10 18.30 -21.97
C ARG A 13 -7.42 18.06 -23.45
N HIS A 14 -7.55 16.81 -23.86
CA HIS A 14 -7.83 16.48 -25.26
C HIS A 14 -9.20 17.00 -25.71
N ILE A 15 -10.22 16.88 -24.86
CA ILE A 15 -11.56 17.38 -25.16
C ILE A 15 -11.55 18.91 -25.23
N ARG A 16 -11.03 19.60 -24.22
CA ARG A 16 -10.98 21.07 -24.19
C ARG A 16 -10.21 21.64 -25.39
N GLY A 17 -9.03 21.08 -25.68
CA GLY A 17 -8.26 21.49 -26.86
C GLY A 17 -8.98 21.24 -28.19
N SER A 18 -9.84 20.22 -28.27
CA SER A 18 -10.66 19.97 -29.47
C SER A 18 -11.79 20.98 -29.61
N ILE A 19 -12.44 21.35 -28.50
CA ILE A 19 -13.46 22.41 -28.46
C ILE A 19 -12.85 23.76 -28.86
N ASP A 20 -11.71 24.12 -28.29
CA ASP A 20 -11.00 25.37 -28.64
C ASP A 20 -10.61 25.40 -30.11
N ARG A 21 -10.12 24.26 -30.63
CA ARG A 21 -9.77 24.16 -32.04
C ARG A 21 -10.99 24.33 -32.94
N LEU A 22 -12.12 23.72 -32.60
CA LEU A 22 -13.36 23.92 -33.35
C LEU A 22 -13.75 25.40 -33.36
N ARG A 23 -13.69 26.05 -32.20
CA ARG A 23 -14.03 27.47 -32.07
C ARG A 23 -13.16 28.35 -32.97
N ASN A 24 -11.87 28.03 -33.07
CA ASN A 24 -10.93 28.72 -33.96
C ASN A 24 -11.15 28.44 -35.46
N LEU A 25 -12.00 27.49 -35.83
CA LEU A 25 -12.42 27.29 -37.22
C LEU A 25 -13.60 28.18 -37.62
N ILE A 26 -14.20 28.89 -36.66
CA ILE A 26 -15.29 29.83 -36.94
C ILE A 26 -14.66 31.12 -37.45
N HIS A 27 -15.02 31.49 -38.68
CA HIS A 27 -14.74 32.81 -39.22
C HIS A 27 -15.99 33.67 -39.16
N THR A 28 -15.83 34.98 -39.25
CA THR A 28 -16.92 35.93 -39.03
C THR A 28 -17.08 36.89 -40.20
N ASP A 29 -18.30 37.35 -40.42
CA ASP A 29 -18.55 38.62 -41.11
C ASP A 29 -18.66 39.76 -40.07
N THR A 30 -19.41 40.82 -40.38
CA THR A 30 -19.62 41.95 -39.45
C THR A 30 -20.45 41.59 -38.21
N ASN A 31 -21.34 40.59 -38.28
CA ASN A 31 -22.32 40.28 -37.23
C ASN A 31 -22.32 38.80 -36.79
N HIS A 32 -22.05 37.88 -37.71
CA HIS A 32 -22.29 36.45 -37.61
C HIS A 32 -21.00 35.64 -37.69
N GLY A 33 -21.06 34.42 -37.16
CA GLY A 33 -19.99 33.44 -37.24
C GLY A 33 -20.38 32.28 -38.16
N TYR A 34 -19.40 31.64 -38.77
CA TYR A 34 -19.60 30.58 -39.73
C TYR A 34 -18.56 29.47 -39.52
N LEU A 35 -19.03 28.24 -39.32
CA LEU A 35 -18.20 27.04 -39.40
C LEU A 35 -18.40 26.42 -40.79
N GLY A 36 -17.32 26.35 -41.59
CA GLY A 36 -17.39 25.92 -42.99
C GLY A 36 -17.38 27.10 -43.96
N ARG A 37 -17.72 26.88 -45.23
CA ARG A 37 -17.59 27.90 -46.28
C ARG A 37 -18.91 28.64 -46.46
N PHE A 38 -18.97 29.89 -46.00
CA PHE A 38 -20.03 30.84 -46.34
C PHE A 38 -19.67 31.59 -47.63
N ILE A 39 -20.63 31.83 -48.51
CA ILE A 39 -20.46 32.62 -49.74
C ILE A 39 -21.35 33.86 -49.69
N GLN A 40 -22.66 33.66 -49.52
CA GLN A 40 -23.64 34.75 -49.39
C GLN A 40 -24.96 34.23 -48.81
N THR A 41 -25.81 35.15 -48.34
CA THR A 41 -27.20 34.94 -47.90
C THR A 41 -27.36 33.99 -46.70
N GLN A 42 -27.11 32.69 -46.87
CA GLN A 42 -27.47 31.64 -45.90
C GLN A 42 -26.65 30.34 -46.07
N CYS A 43 -26.76 29.41 -45.11
CA CYS A 43 -26.04 28.14 -45.14
C CYS A 43 -26.96 26.98 -45.57
N GLU A 44 -27.32 26.91 -46.86
CA GLU A 44 -28.26 25.91 -47.41
C GLU A 44 -27.58 24.78 -48.19
N GLY A 45 -26.26 24.82 -48.34
CA GLY A 45 -25.50 23.78 -49.05
C GLY A 45 -25.53 23.92 -50.57
N THR A 46 -25.91 25.08 -51.11
CA THR A 46 -25.86 25.37 -52.55
C THR A 46 -24.51 25.99 -52.93
N SER A 47 -24.11 25.83 -54.20
CA SER A 47 -22.89 26.46 -54.72
C SER A 47 -22.92 27.98 -54.67
N GLY A 48 -24.11 28.58 -54.71
CA GLY A 48 -24.31 30.02 -54.61
C GLY A 48 -24.20 30.55 -53.18
N ASN A 49 -24.67 29.82 -52.17
CA ASN A 49 -24.80 30.35 -50.80
C ASN A 49 -23.70 29.83 -49.84
N GLY A 50 -23.24 28.59 -50.05
CA GLY A 50 -22.20 27.94 -49.25
C GLY A 50 -22.67 26.75 -48.42
N VAL A 51 -21.71 26.01 -47.87
CA VAL A 51 -21.91 24.84 -46.98
C VAL A 51 -21.29 25.18 -45.63
N CYS A 52 -22.13 25.55 -44.68
CA CYS A 52 -21.70 26.05 -43.37
C CYS A 52 -22.73 25.80 -42.27
N VAL A 53 -22.33 26.06 -41.03
CA VAL A 53 -23.23 26.30 -39.89
C VAL A 53 -23.13 27.79 -39.56
N LYS A 54 -24.26 28.50 -39.54
CA LYS A 54 -24.33 29.91 -39.18
C LYS A 54 -24.59 30.07 -37.69
N PHE A 55 -23.85 30.98 -37.06
CA PHE A 55 -24.00 31.42 -35.69
C PHE A 55 -24.45 32.89 -35.67
N ASP A 56 -25.74 33.12 -35.42
CA ASP A 56 -26.26 34.49 -35.36
C ASP A 56 -25.68 35.28 -34.19
N ASN A 57 -25.35 36.57 -34.43
CA ASN A 57 -24.78 37.49 -33.44
C ASN A 57 -23.46 37.02 -32.79
N TYR A 58 -22.69 36.16 -33.45
CA TYR A 58 -21.43 35.62 -32.92
C TYR A 58 -20.40 36.71 -32.58
N VAL A 59 -20.33 37.79 -33.37
CA VAL A 59 -19.39 38.90 -33.08
C VAL A 59 -19.75 39.62 -31.78
N LYS A 60 -21.04 39.68 -31.44
CA LYS A 60 -21.54 40.31 -30.22
C LYS A 60 -21.45 39.38 -29.00
N ASP A 61 -21.81 38.11 -29.18
CA ASP A 61 -21.85 37.11 -28.10
C ASP A 61 -21.50 35.71 -28.64
N GLY A 62 -20.20 35.52 -28.90
CA GLY A 62 -19.68 34.29 -29.48
C GLY A 62 -19.81 33.09 -28.57
N GLU A 63 -19.74 33.27 -27.25
CA GLU A 63 -19.92 32.19 -26.26
C GLU A 63 -21.34 31.62 -26.31
N THR A 64 -22.35 32.48 -26.20
CA THR A 64 -23.75 32.05 -26.26
C THR A 64 -24.10 31.48 -27.63
N ALA A 65 -23.54 32.03 -28.70
CA ALA A 65 -23.77 31.51 -30.05
C ALA A 65 -23.11 30.13 -30.23
N PHE A 66 -21.89 29.93 -29.73
CA PHE A 66 -21.15 28.67 -29.81
C PHE A 66 -21.79 27.56 -28.97
N SER A 67 -22.27 27.89 -27.78
CA SER A 67 -22.92 26.93 -26.88
C SER A 67 -24.24 26.37 -27.41
N LYS A 68 -24.81 26.96 -28.47
CA LYS A 68 -25.96 26.39 -29.21
C LYS A 68 -25.64 25.05 -29.88
N LEU A 69 -24.36 24.73 -30.09
CA LEU A 69 -23.97 23.39 -30.52
C LEU A 69 -24.29 22.39 -29.39
N PRO A 70 -25.27 21.48 -29.58
CA PRO A 70 -25.84 20.69 -28.48
C PRO A 70 -24.84 19.71 -27.85
N TRP A 71 -23.74 19.44 -28.54
CA TRP A 71 -22.68 18.53 -28.12
C TRP A 71 -21.55 19.22 -27.35
N ILE A 72 -21.48 20.56 -27.32
CA ILE A 72 -20.45 21.28 -26.57
C ILE A 72 -20.63 21.07 -25.06
N ALA A 73 -21.82 21.36 -24.52
CA ALA A 73 -22.04 21.24 -23.08
C ALA A 73 -21.82 19.81 -22.53
N PRO A 74 -22.26 18.72 -23.20
CA PRO A 74 -21.90 17.36 -22.81
C PRO A 74 -20.39 17.08 -22.84
N LEU A 75 -19.66 17.60 -23.84
CA LEU A 75 -18.21 17.40 -23.91
C LEU A 75 -17.46 18.19 -22.83
N GLU A 76 -17.88 19.42 -22.52
CA GLU A 76 -17.32 20.19 -21.42
C GLU A 76 -17.55 19.50 -20.08
N LYS A 77 -18.77 18.97 -19.86
CA LYS A 77 -19.09 18.17 -18.68
C LYS A 77 -18.18 16.94 -18.58
N LEU A 78 -18.04 16.19 -19.67
CA LEU A 78 -17.15 15.04 -19.72
C LEU A 78 -15.69 15.43 -19.45
N ALA A 79 -15.23 16.58 -19.93
CA ALA A 79 -13.88 17.07 -19.64
C ALA A 79 -13.69 17.34 -18.13
N THR A 80 -14.68 17.93 -17.47
CA THR A 80 -14.66 18.14 -16.02
C THR A 80 -14.63 16.81 -15.25
N GLU A 81 -15.50 15.86 -15.59
CA GLU A 81 -15.53 14.53 -14.96
C GLU A 81 -14.20 13.76 -15.16
N LEU A 82 -13.58 13.91 -16.34
CA LEU A 82 -12.27 13.31 -16.61
C LEU A 82 -11.16 13.96 -15.78
N GLU A 83 -11.20 15.27 -15.57
CA GLU A 83 -10.22 15.98 -14.76
C GLU A 83 -10.28 15.54 -13.29
N GLU A 84 -11.48 15.47 -12.72
CA GLU A 84 -11.70 14.94 -11.37
C GLU A 84 -11.18 13.50 -11.25
N ARG A 85 -11.47 12.66 -12.23
CA ARG A 85 -11.00 11.27 -12.27
C ARG A 85 -9.47 11.19 -12.40
N GLU A 86 -8.86 12.05 -13.21
CA GLU A 86 -7.40 12.11 -13.38
C GLU A 86 -6.71 12.47 -12.06
N GLN A 87 -7.24 13.45 -11.34
CA GLN A 87 -6.75 13.85 -10.01
C GLN A 87 -6.94 12.73 -8.97
N ALA A 88 -8.13 12.12 -8.91
CA ALA A 88 -8.41 11.02 -8.00
C ALA A 88 -7.48 9.80 -8.25
N ASN A 89 -7.20 9.48 -9.51
CA ASN A 89 -6.25 8.42 -9.85
C ASN A 89 -4.82 8.75 -9.39
N ALA A 90 -4.39 10.00 -9.53
CA ALA A 90 -3.06 10.43 -9.05
C ALA A 90 -2.94 10.30 -7.52
N ALA A 91 -3.97 10.72 -6.78
CA ALA A 91 -4.04 10.55 -5.33
C ALA A 91 -4.05 9.07 -4.93
N ALA A 92 -4.87 8.24 -5.60
CA ALA A 92 -4.95 6.81 -5.34
C ALA A 92 -3.62 6.08 -5.63
N MET A 93 -2.90 6.45 -6.69
CA MET A 93 -1.57 5.90 -6.95
C MET A 93 -0.59 6.19 -5.81
N THR A 94 -0.60 7.43 -5.31
CA THR A 94 0.25 7.85 -4.20
C THR A 94 -0.09 7.09 -2.92
N ALA A 95 -1.38 7.00 -2.57
CA ALA A 95 -1.83 6.25 -1.40
C ALA A 95 -1.45 4.76 -1.48
N ARG A 96 -1.59 4.14 -2.66
CA ARG A 96 -1.19 2.74 -2.88
C ARG A 96 0.31 2.52 -2.70
N GLN A 97 1.15 3.48 -3.09
CA GLN A 97 2.58 3.40 -2.88
C GLN A 97 2.94 3.44 -1.39
N PHE A 98 2.33 4.36 -0.63
CA PHE A 98 2.52 4.41 0.82
C PHE A 98 2.05 3.12 1.50
N LEU A 99 0.85 2.63 1.19
CA LEU A 99 0.34 1.37 1.74
C LEU A 99 1.26 0.18 1.44
N LYS A 100 1.83 0.13 0.24
CA LYS A 100 2.78 -0.93 -0.12
C LYS A 100 4.07 -0.84 0.70
N MET A 101 4.60 0.36 0.90
CA MET A 101 5.79 0.58 1.72
C MET A 101 5.57 0.18 3.17
N GLU A 102 4.44 0.59 3.76
CA GLU A 102 4.07 0.23 5.14
C GLU A 102 3.85 -1.27 5.30
N ALA A 103 3.20 -1.92 4.32
CA ALA A 103 3.03 -3.37 4.34
C ALA A 103 4.39 -4.09 4.34
N THR A 104 5.33 -3.68 3.50
CA THR A 104 6.68 -4.23 3.47
C THR A 104 7.44 -3.95 4.78
N ALA A 105 7.32 -2.75 5.36
CA ALA A 105 7.93 -2.43 6.64
C ALA A 105 7.38 -3.31 7.77
N ALA A 106 6.07 -3.55 7.80
CA ALA A 106 5.43 -4.44 8.77
C ALA A 106 5.89 -5.90 8.62
N GLU A 107 5.96 -6.40 7.38
CA GLU A 107 6.48 -7.74 7.09
C GLU A 107 7.93 -7.91 7.58
N ASN A 108 8.78 -6.92 7.33
CA ASN A 108 10.17 -6.93 7.80
C ASN A 108 10.26 -6.88 9.33
N ALA A 109 9.48 -6.03 9.99
CA ALA A 109 9.46 -5.93 11.45
C ALA A 109 9.02 -7.26 12.11
N ILE A 110 8.04 -7.95 11.52
CA ILE A 110 7.61 -9.29 11.98
C ILE A 110 8.75 -10.30 11.83
N ALA A 111 9.43 -10.31 10.69
CA ALA A 111 10.56 -11.21 10.44
C ALA A 111 11.74 -10.95 11.39
N GLU A 112 12.06 -9.68 11.63
CA GLU A 112 13.09 -9.26 12.59
C GLU A 112 12.73 -9.69 14.02
N ALA A 113 11.48 -9.46 14.45
CA ALA A 113 11.02 -9.88 15.77
C ALA A 113 11.08 -11.40 15.95
N ALA A 114 10.69 -12.17 14.93
CA ALA A 114 10.80 -13.64 14.96
C ALA A 114 12.26 -14.11 15.05
N THR A 115 13.16 -13.45 14.32
CA THR A 115 14.60 -13.74 14.37
C THR A 115 15.18 -13.42 15.73
N ALA A 116 14.86 -12.25 16.30
CA ALA A 116 15.32 -11.85 17.63
C ALA A 116 14.81 -12.81 18.72
N ALA A 117 13.54 -13.23 18.66
CA ALA A 117 12.98 -14.20 19.59
C ALA A 117 13.70 -15.55 19.53
N SER A 118 14.02 -16.03 18.33
CA SER A 118 14.79 -17.27 18.13
C SER A 118 16.21 -17.18 18.70
N VAL A 119 16.89 -16.06 18.47
CA VAL A 119 18.23 -15.81 19.03
C VAL A 119 18.20 -15.79 20.55
N LEU A 120 17.21 -15.10 21.15
CA LEU A 120 17.05 -15.04 22.61
C LEU A 120 16.75 -16.42 23.21
N ALA A 121 15.88 -17.22 22.57
CA ALA A 121 15.59 -18.59 23.00
C ALA A 121 16.82 -19.50 22.92
N THR A 122 17.63 -19.36 21.89
CA THR A 122 18.87 -20.13 21.73
C THR A 122 19.91 -19.73 22.78
N ALA A 123 20.06 -18.42 23.04
CA ALA A 123 20.97 -17.92 24.07
C ALA A 123 20.56 -18.36 25.48
N SER A 124 19.27 -18.33 25.80
CA SER A 124 18.77 -18.80 27.09
C SER A 124 18.98 -20.32 27.26
N ALA A 125 18.69 -21.11 26.24
CA ALA A 125 18.94 -22.56 26.25
C ALA A 125 20.43 -22.89 26.44
N LEU A 126 21.33 -22.16 25.75
CA LEU A 126 22.78 -22.35 25.92
C LEU A 126 23.23 -21.97 27.33
N ARG A 127 22.71 -20.87 27.88
CA ARG A 127 23.01 -20.44 29.25
C ARG A 127 22.60 -21.49 30.26
N THR A 128 21.39 -22.05 30.14
CA THR A 128 20.92 -23.15 31.01
C THR A 128 21.81 -24.38 30.92
N LYS A 129 22.23 -24.77 29.70
CA LYS A 129 23.16 -25.90 29.51
C LYS A 129 24.52 -25.65 30.16
N ILE A 130 25.09 -24.46 30.00
CA ILE A 130 26.38 -24.10 30.61
C ILE A 130 26.26 -24.15 32.14
N THR A 131 25.21 -23.58 32.72
CA THR A 131 24.97 -23.63 34.17
C THR A 131 24.85 -25.06 34.67
N ALA A 132 24.11 -25.92 33.96
CA ALA A 132 23.96 -27.34 34.32
C ALA A 132 25.30 -28.10 34.27
N ILE A 133 26.11 -27.88 33.23
CA ILE A 133 27.45 -28.48 33.11
C ILE A 133 28.37 -28.00 34.25
N GLN A 134 28.33 -26.71 34.58
CA GLN A 134 29.12 -26.15 35.67
C GLN A 134 28.70 -26.76 37.02
N ALA A 135 27.39 -26.88 37.29
CA ALA A 135 26.88 -27.52 38.50
C ALA A 135 27.30 -29.00 38.58
N ALA A 136 27.19 -29.74 37.47
CA ALA A 136 27.62 -31.14 37.40
C ALA A 136 29.12 -31.30 37.67
N ASN A 137 29.95 -30.43 37.08
CA ASN A 137 31.40 -30.43 37.30
C ASN A 137 31.78 -30.06 38.74
N GLN A 138 31.05 -29.16 39.40
CA GLN A 138 31.33 -28.81 40.80
C GLN A 138 30.94 -29.93 41.76
N CYS A 139 29.73 -30.49 41.62
CA CYS A 139 29.28 -31.60 42.48
C CYS A 139 30.09 -32.88 42.25
N GLY A 140 30.45 -33.18 40.99
CA GLY A 140 31.18 -34.37 40.62
C GLY A 140 32.62 -34.46 41.16
N LYS A 141 33.15 -33.39 41.78
CA LYS A 141 34.46 -33.39 42.46
C LYS A 141 34.46 -34.14 43.80
N TYR A 142 33.30 -34.38 44.40
CA TYR A 142 33.17 -34.91 45.76
C TYR A 142 32.50 -36.29 45.79
N ARG A 143 32.79 -37.16 44.79
CA ARG A 143 32.13 -38.47 44.63
C ARG A 143 32.44 -39.46 45.76
N ASP A 144 33.47 -39.18 46.54
CA ASP A 144 34.01 -40.02 47.61
C ASP A 144 33.94 -39.33 48.98
N ASN A 145 33.20 -38.21 49.11
CA ASN A 145 33.09 -37.47 50.36
C ASN A 145 31.69 -36.86 50.54
N LYS A 146 30.88 -37.52 51.36
CA LYS A 146 29.51 -37.10 51.67
C LYS A 146 29.44 -35.68 52.24
N THR A 147 30.28 -35.37 53.23
CA THR A 147 30.28 -34.06 53.90
C THR A 147 30.66 -32.93 52.95
N ALA A 148 31.67 -33.14 52.09
CA ALA A 148 32.07 -32.16 51.08
C ALA A 148 30.99 -31.98 50.01
N CYS A 149 30.32 -33.07 49.60
CA CYS A 149 29.19 -33.03 48.68
C CYS A 149 28.01 -32.20 49.25
N GLU A 150 27.62 -32.44 50.49
CA GLU A 150 26.51 -31.75 51.16
C GLU A 150 26.84 -30.28 51.43
N ASN A 151 28.07 -29.96 51.82
CA ASN A 151 28.57 -28.58 51.98
C ASN A 151 28.58 -27.81 50.65
N ALA A 152 28.87 -28.48 49.54
CA ALA A 152 28.73 -27.93 48.19
C ALA A 152 27.26 -27.76 47.75
N LYS A 153 26.29 -28.02 48.64
CA LYS A 153 24.84 -27.98 48.43
C LYS A 153 24.34 -28.96 47.38
N CYS A 154 25.12 -29.98 47.05
CA CYS A 154 24.79 -31.05 46.12
C CYS A 154 23.98 -32.16 46.81
N LYS A 155 23.53 -33.16 46.05
CA LYS A 155 22.81 -34.34 46.54
C LYS A 155 23.75 -35.54 46.55
N TRP A 156 23.95 -36.12 47.72
CA TRP A 156 24.65 -37.39 47.91
C TRP A 156 23.74 -38.58 47.56
N LYS A 157 24.31 -39.59 46.89
CA LYS A 157 23.67 -40.85 46.47
C LYS A 157 24.54 -42.08 46.84
N GLY A 158 25.17 -42.06 48.01
CA GLY A 158 25.96 -43.19 48.54
C GLY A 158 25.24 -44.03 49.60
N GLU A 159 23.91 -43.95 49.68
CA GLU A 159 23.12 -44.57 50.75
C GLU A 159 23.69 -44.19 52.14
N SER A 160 24.06 -45.19 52.95
CA SER A 160 24.63 -45.01 54.29
C SER A 160 26.16 -44.83 54.30
N SER A 161 26.83 -44.95 53.15
CA SER A 161 28.28 -44.77 53.07
C SER A 161 28.65 -43.29 53.07
N GLU A 162 29.72 -42.96 53.79
CA GLU A 162 30.26 -41.59 53.86
C GLU A 162 31.35 -41.33 52.81
N ASP A 163 31.91 -42.39 52.24
CA ASP A 163 33.12 -42.42 51.43
C ASP A 163 32.94 -43.09 50.05
N LYS A 164 31.85 -43.83 49.84
CA LYS A 164 31.53 -44.51 48.58
C LYS A 164 30.11 -44.16 48.14
N GLY A 165 30.01 -43.19 47.25
CA GLY A 165 28.72 -42.76 46.71
C GLY A 165 28.84 -42.02 45.39
N ASP A 166 27.78 -41.34 45.01
CA ASP A 166 27.81 -40.38 43.91
C ASP A 166 27.32 -39.02 44.42
N CYS A 167 27.94 -37.94 43.93
CA CYS A 167 27.56 -36.58 44.28
C CYS A 167 27.05 -35.86 43.03
N GLN A 168 25.75 -35.57 43.01
CA GLN A 168 25.09 -34.98 41.85
C GLN A 168 24.46 -33.62 42.19
N PRO A 169 24.29 -32.72 41.22
CA PRO A 169 23.50 -31.52 41.42
C PRO A 169 22.10 -31.86 41.92
N LYS A 170 21.54 -31.02 42.79
CA LYS A 170 20.10 -31.12 43.10
C LYS A 170 19.30 -30.77 41.85
N PRO A 171 18.15 -31.43 41.60
CA PRO A 171 17.25 -30.98 40.55
C PRO A 171 16.82 -29.54 40.87
N GLU A 172 16.96 -28.64 39.91
CA GLU A 172 16.43 -27.28 40.06
C GLU A 172 14.91 -27.37 40.24
N THR A 173 14.38 -26.86 41.36
CA THR A 173 12.96 -26.51 41.45
C THR A 173 12.76 -25.36 40.48
N GLY A 174 12.19 -25.66 39.31
CA GLY A 174 11.97 -24.67 38.26
C GLY A 174 11.10 -23.53 38.79
N ASN A 175 11.66 -22.32 38.86
CA ASN A 175 10.84 -21.11 38.82
C ASN A 175 10.35 -20.95 37.39
N THR A 176 9.29 -21.67 37.05
CA THR A 176 8.49 -21.43 35.85
C THR A 176 7.64 -20.19 36.09
N GLU A 177 8.24 -19.01 36.09
CA GLU A 177 7.52 -17.82 35.64
C GLU A 177 7.81 -17.64 34.15
N VAL A 178 7.30 -18.60 33.38
CA VAL A 178 6.96 -18.35 31.99
C VAL A 178 5.63 -17.61 32.06
N GLY A 179 5.65 -16.30 31.80
CA GLY A 179 4.44 -15.59 31.45
C GLY A 179 3.83 -16.31 30.26
N THR A 180 2.70 -16.99 30.49
CA THR A 180 1.83 -17.53 29.46
C THR A 180 1.42 -16.38 28.55
N VAL A 181 2.09 -16.22 27.42
CA VAL A 181 1.50 -15.46 26.31
C VAL A 181 0.43 -16.38 25.73
N ASP A 182 -0.80 -16.10 26.13
CA ASP A 182 -2.02 -16.64 25.56
C ASP A 182 -1.93 -16.60 24.03
N GLN A 183 -1.85 -17.78 23.41
CA GLN A 183 -2.00 -17.93 21.97
C GLN A 183 -3.48 -17.81 21.60
N THR A 184 -4.04 -16.62 21.80
CA THR A 184 -5.30 -16.21 21.18
C THR A 184 -5.15 -14.82 20.55
N GLY A 185 -4.06 -14.63 19.80
CA GLY A 185 -3.93 -13.48 18.90
C GLY A 185 -4.86 -13.68 17.70
N LYS A 186 -5.96 -12.92 17.66
CA LYS A 186 -6.81 -12.82 16.46
C LYS A 186 -5.96 -12.58 15.22
N LYS A 187 -6.26 -13.30 14.15
CA LYS A 187 -5.59 -13.11 12.86
C LYS A 187 -6.03 -11.77 12.29
N CYS A 188 -5.19 -11.11 11.51
CA CYS A 188 -5.54 -9.87 10.82
C CYS A 188 -6.79 -10.01 9.90
N SER A 189 -7.18 -11.24 9.56
CA SER A 189 -8.44 -11.55 8.86
C SER A 189 -9.71 -11.17 9.65
N ASP A 190 -9.61 -10.96 10.96
CA ASP A 190 -10.79 -10.82 11.83
C ASP A 190 -11.30 -9.37 11.92
N TYR A 191 -10.63 -8.41 11.27
CA TYR A 191 -10.97 -6.98 11.33
C TYR A 191 -11.47 -6.39 10.00
N GLY A 192 -11.80 -7.23 9.01
CA GLY A 192 -12.34 -6.78 7.72
C GLY A 192 -13.85 -6.94 7.61
N ASN A 193 -14.62 -6.03 8.21
CA ASN A 193 -15.92 -5.53 7.72
C ASN A 193 -16.58 -4.61 8.75
N GLN A 194 -16.33 -3.31 8.64
CA GLN A 194 -17.28 -2.25 8.97
C GLN A 194 -17.17 -1.17 7.90
#